data_AF-A0A6V7M5F0-F1
#
_entry.id   AF-A0A6V7M5F0-F1
#
_cell.length_a   1.000
_cell.length_b   1.000
_cell.length_c   1.000
_cell.angle_alpha   90.00
_cell.angle_beta   90.00
_cell.angle_gamma   90.00
#
_symmetry.space_group_name_H-M   'P 1'
#
loop_
_entity.id
_entity.type
_entity.pdbx_description
1 polymer ?
#
loop_
_entity_poly.entity_id
_entity_poly.type
_entity_poly.pdbx_seq_one_letter_code
_entity_poly.pdbx_strand_id
1 'polypeptide(L)'
;RWETCVAGGSKVKLPQDLCEHPSILYEMLDPSLWQECLNDEQRQSLLQYLPQFPKECDVVGEQEKTLNMLFQRDNQRFGVAPLDTFATHLSAGHYRPDIRRMRHLVKKAQQRRLLFDERKRTYELAEQIFKSRENLLINAYEQGFCAPTIQNNTSKMHWRKPQPSAIEERTQARYIEELNA
;
A
#
# COMPACT_ATOMS: atom_id res chain seq x y z
N ARG A 1 -28.40 13.53 8.87
CA ARG A 1 -27.48 13.11 9.97
C ARG A 1 -26.07 13.61 9.61
N TRP A 2 -25.15 13.74 10.57
CA TRP A 2 -23.79 14.25 10.30
C TRP A 2 -22.72 13.23 10.69
N GLU A 3 -21.72 13.06 9.85
CA GLU A 3 -20.54 12.24 10.12
C GLU A 3 -19.35 13.12 10.50
N THR A 4 -18.53 12.65 11.45
CA THR A 4 -17.29 13.33 11.83
C THR A 4 -16.12 12.75 11.07
N CYS A 5 -15.44 13.59 10.29
CA CYS A 5 -14.28 13.24 9.49
C CYS A 5 -13.06 14.03 9.94
N VAL A 6 -11.86 13.54 9.62
CA VAL A 6 -10.61 14.28 9.87
C VAL A 6 -9.93 14.61 8.55
N ALA A 7 -9.84 15.90 8.24
CA ALA A 7 -9.18 16.44 7.05
C ALA A 7 -8.19 17.54 7.47
N GLY A 8 -6.97 17.53 6.93
CA GLY A 8 -5.96 18.55 7.23
C GLY A 8 -5.56 18.69 8.71
N GLY A 9 -5.78 17.65 9.53
CA GLY A 9 -5.55 17.71 10.99
C GLY A 9 -6.73 18.25 11.81
N SER A 10 -7.76 18.76 11.13
CA SER A 10 -8.98 19.30 11.75
C SER A 10 -10.13 18.30 11.68
N LYS A 11 -11.03 18.36 12.67
CA LYS A 11 -12.29 17.60 12.65
C LYS A 11 -13.34 18.40 11.91
N VAL A 12 -13.92 17.81 10.87
CA VAL A 12 -14.97 18.40 10.04
C VAL A 12 -16.22 17.54 10.15
N LYS A 13 -17.40 18.18 10.13
CA LYS A 13 -18.67 17.47 10.06
C LYS A 13 -19.17 17.51 8.62
N LEU A 14 -19.46 16.35 8.05
CA LEU A 14 -20.01 16.20 6.71
C LEU A 14 -21.44 15.66 6.79
N PRO A 15 -22.35 16.08 5.90
CA PRO A 15 -23.66 15.45 5.77
C PRO A 15 -23.50 13.96 5.44
N GLN A 16 -24.28 13.09 6.09
CA GLN A 16 -24.22 11.64 5.84
C GLN A 16 -24.50 11.31 4.37
N ASP A 17 -25.45 12.00 3.75
CA ASP A 17 -25.85 11.75 2.36
C ASP A 17 -24.69 12.02 1.38
N LEU A 18 -23.82 12.99 1.69
CA LEU A 18 -22.60 13.26 0.91
C LEU A 18 -21.60 12.10 1.00
N CYS A 19 -21.58 11.39 2.13
CA CYS A 19 -20.71 10.22 2.30
C CYS A 19 -21.28 8.97 1.64
N GLU A 20 -22.60 8.77 1.67
CA GLU A 20 -23.26 7.55 1.19
C GLU A 20 -23.55 7.57 -0.32
N HIS A 21 -23.84 8.75 -0.88
CA HIS A 21 -24.22 8.90 -2.28
C HIS A 21 -23.12 9.61 -3.09
N PRO A 22 -22.32 8.86 -3.87
CA PRO A 22 -21.21 9.43 -4.63
C PRO A 22 -21.70 10.40 -5.73
N SER A 23 -22.94 10.26 -6.21
CA SER A 23 -23.54 11.18 -7.17
C SER A 23 -23.58 12.63 -6.67
N ILE A 24 -23.97 12.83 -5.40
CA ILE A 24 -24.02 14.16 -4.77
C ILE A 24 -22.62 14.78 -4.74
N LEU A 25 -21.61 13.97 -4.44
CA LEU A 25 -20.23 14.41 -4.42
C LEU A 25 -19.72 14.82 -5.80
N TYR A 26 -20.12 14.12 -6.86
CA TYR A 26 -19.74 14.48 -8.23
C TYR A 26 -20.44 15.77 -8.69
N GLU A 27 -21.71 15.96 -8.34
CA GLU A 27 -22.43 17.22 -8.60
C GLU A 27 -21.78 18.41 -7.87
N MET A 28 -21.30 18.20 -6.65
CA MET A 28 -20.57 19.23 -5.89
C MET A 28 -19.16 19.53 -6.40
N LEU A 29 -18.56 18.65 -7.20
CA LEU A 29 -17.20 18.77 -7.72
C LEU A 29 -17.23 19.00 -9.24
N ASP A 30 -18.16 19.84 -9.69
CA ASP A 30 -18.26 20.25 -11.09
C ASP A 30 -17.28 21.41 -11.41
N PRO A 31 -16.71 21.50 -12.62
CA PRO A 31 -15.83 22.60 -13.01
C PRO A 31 -16.50 23.98 -12.90
N SER A 32 -17.83 24.04 -13.06
CA SER A 32 -18.61 25.28 -12.90
C SER A 32 -18.49 25.82 -11.46
N LEU A 33 -18.66 24.96 -10.46
CA LEU A 33 -18.56 25.33 -9.04
C LEU A 33 -17.15 25.80 -8.66
N TRP A 34 -16.11 25.26 -9.30
CA TRP A 34 -14.74 25.74 -9.11
C TRP A 34 -14.58 27.21 -9.53
N GLN A 35 -15.26 27.62 -10.60
CA GLN A 35 -15.21 28.98 -11.15
C GLN A 35 -16.22 29.93 -10.51
N GLU A 36 -17.33 29.43 -9.98
CA GLU A 36 -18.42 30.27 -9.46
C GLU A 36 -18.39 30.41 -7.92
N CYS A 37 -17.99 29.37 -7.19
CA CYS A 37 -18.12 29.35 -5.71
C CYS A 37 -16.83 29.70 -4.95
N LEU A 38 -15.66 29.65 -5.60
CA LEU A 38 -14.38 29.89 -4.94
C LEU A 38 -13.81 31.27 -5.30
N ASN A 39 -13.28 31.97 -4.30
CA ASN A 39 -12.52 33.21 -4.52
C ASN A 39 -11.13 32.93 -5.09
N ASP A 40 -10.50 33.92 -5.74
CA ASP A 40 -9.18 33.77 -6.35
C ASP A 40 -8.11 33.31 -5.35
N GLU A 41 -8.12 33.87 -4.13
CA GLU A 41 -7.20 33.45 -3.05
C GLU A 41 -7.40 31.97 -2.67
N GLN A 42 -8.65 31.51 -2.62
CA GLN A 42 -8.96 30.11 -2.32
C GLN A 42 -8.50 29.20 -3.45
N ARG A 43 -8.70 29.61 -4.72
CA ARG A 43 -8.21 28.86 -5.89
C ARG A 43 -6.69 28.76 -5.87
N GLN A 44 -5.98 29.86 -5.65
CA GLN A 44 -4.51 29.87 -5.54
C GLN A 44 -4.04 28.94 -4.41
N SER A 45 -4.70 28.99 -3.26
CA SER A 45 -4.41 28.07 -2.14
C SER A 45 -4.71 26.61 -2.50
N LEU A 46 -5.74 26.31 -3.29
CA LEU A 46 -6.05 24.95 -3.69
C LEU A 46 -5.10 24.42 -4.78
N LEU A 47 -4.65 25.29 -5.70
CA LEU A 47 -3.66 24.96 -6.73
C LEU A 47 -2.33 24.47 -6.13
N GLN A 48 -1.97 24.91 -4.92
CA GLN A 48 -0.76 24.44 -4.23
C GLN A 48 -0.77 22.94 -3.89
N TYR A 49 -1.95 22.30 -3.89
CA TYR A 49 -2.09 20.86 -3.64
C TYR A 49 -2.03 20.02 -4.93
N LEU A 50 -1.98 20.65 -6.10
CA LEU A 50 -1.73 19.96 -7.36
C LEU A 50 -0.27 19.50 -7.45
N PRO A 51 0.06 18.56 -8.37
CA PRO A 51 1.43 18.18 -8.64
C PRO A 51 2.33 19.40 -8.93
N GLN A 52 3.56 19.36 -8.43
CA GLN A 52 4.55 20.38 -8.73
C GLN A 52 5.16 20.10 -10.11
N PHE A 53 5.02 21.06 -11.02
CA PHE A 53 5.58 20.98 -12.37
C PHE A 53 6.98 21.60 -12.43
N PRO A 54 7.86 21.11 -13.31
CA PRO A 54 9.14 21.75 -13.61
C PRO A 54 8.95 23.20 -14.07
N LYS A 55 9.92 24.07 -13.76
CA LYS A 55 9.83 25.51 -14.08
C LYS A 55 9.94 25.80 -15.58
N GLU A 56 10.48 24.83 -16.32
CA GLU A 56 10.68 24.89 -17.76
C GLU A 56 9.38 24.66 -18.54
N CYS A 57 8.33 24.15 -17.87
CA CYS A 57 7.01 23.94 -18.45
C CYS A 57 6.10 25.16 -18.24
N ASP A 58 5.06 25.28 -19.07
CA ASP A 58 3.95 26.18 -18.78
C ASP A 58 3.16 25.66 -17.57
N VAL A 59 3.59 26.09 -16.38
CA VAL A 59 3.04 25.64 -15.10
C VAL A 59 1.54 25.95 -15.00
N VAL A 60 1.10 27.09 -15.53
CA VAL A 60 -0.30 27.50 -15.46
C VAL A 60 -1.14 26.61 -16.37
N GLY A 61 -0.70 26.40 -17.61
CA GLY A 61 -1.37 25.52 -18.57
C GLY A 61 -1.44 24.07 -18.08
N GLU A 62 -0.37 23.53 -17.51
CA GLU A 62 -0.36 22.16 -16.97
C GLU A 62 -1.25 22.00 -15.72
N GLN A 63 -1.31 23.02 -14.86
CA GLN A 63 -2.23 23.03 -13.71
C GLN A 63 -3.70 23.04 -14.16
N GLU A 64 -4.05 23.88 -15.13
CA GLU A 64 -5.40 23.95 -15.68
C GLU A 64 -5.80 22.63 -16.36
N LYS A 65 -4.90 22.08 -17.18
CA LYS A 65 -5.10 20.78 -17.81
C LYS A 65 -5.30 19.67 -16.78
N THR A 66 -4.51 19.68 -15.70
CA THR A 66 -4.62 18.71 -14.61
C THR A 66 -5.96 18.81 -13.87
N LEU A 67 -6.45 20.03 -13.64
CA LEU A 67 -7.78 20.25 -13.06
C LEU A 67 -8.89 19.73 -13.97
N ASN A 68 -8.82 20.03 -15.27
CA ASN A 68 -9.79 19.53 -16.24
C ASN A 68 -9.82 18.00 -16.25
N MET A 69 -8.65 17.35 -16.30
CA MET A 69 -8.56 15.89 -16.23
C MET A 69 -9.01 15.31 -14.87
N LEU A 70 -8.90 16.07 -13.77
CA LEU A 70 -9.41 15.65 -12.46
C LEU A 70 -10.94 15.62 -12.45
N PHE A 71 -11.59 16.70 -12.91
CA PHE A 71 -13.05 16.80 -12.94
C PHE A 71 -13.69 15.88 -13.98
N GLN A 72 -13.04 15.70 -15.14
CA GLN A 72 -13.50 14.77 -16.17
C GLN A 72 -13.24 13.29 -15.82
N ARG A 73 -12.48 13.02 -14.75
CA ARG A 73 -12.11 11.67 -14.29
C ARG A 73 -11.22 10.90 -15.28
N ASP A 74 -10.53 11.64 -16.15
CA ASP A 74 -9.57 11.11 -17.13
C ASP A 74 -8.20 10.83 -16.50
N ASN A 75 -7.87 11.53 -15.41
CA ASN A 75 -6.68 11.22 -14.62
C ASN A 75 -6.87 9.86 -13.93
N GLN A 76 -6.14 8.83 -14.36
CA GLN A 76 -6.28 7.48 -13.80
C GLN A 76 -4.94 6.93 -13.32
N ARG A 77 -4.96 6.29 -12.15
CA ARG A 77 -3.84 5.49 -11.67
C ARG A 77 -4.34 4.07 -11.42
N PHE A 78 -3.79 3.10 -12.14
CA PHE A 78 -4.28 1.71 -12.14
C PHE A 78 -5.75 1.60 -12.59
N GLY A 79 -6.18 2.42 -13.56
CA GLY A 79 -7.54 2.41 -14.10
C GLY A 79 -8.62 2.99 -13.18
N VAL A 80 -8.23 3.60 -12.05
CA VAL A 80 -9.18 4.23 -11.11
C VAL A 80 -8.88 5.73 -11.02
N ALA A 81 -9.92 6.55 -11.16
CA ALA A 81 -9.81 7.99 -11.01
C ALA A 81 -9.64 8.39 -9.53
N PRO A 82 -8.91 9.48 -9.22
CA PRO A 82 -8.74 9.99 -7.87
C PRO A 82 -10.08 10.31 -7.17
N LEU A 83 -11.02 10.92 -7.90
CA LEU A 83 -12.35 11.24 -7.36
C LEU A 83 -13.13 9.98 -6.98
N ASP A 84 -12.97 8.89 -7.73
CA ASP A 84 -13.66 7.62 -7.50
C ASP A 84 -13.08 6.91 -6.28
N THR A 85 -11.76 6.96 -6.17
CA THR A 85 -11.04 6.49 -4.98
C THR A 85 -11.49 7.29 -3.76
N PHE A 86 -11.62 8.61 -3.88
CA PHE A 86 -12.09 9.47 -2.80
C PHE A 86 -13.52 9.14 -2.39
N ALA A 87 -14.45 9.01 -3.34
CA ALA A 87 -15.84 8.65 -3.09
C ALA A 87 -15.98 7.25 -2.46
N THR A 88 -15.22 6.28 -2.95
CA THR A 88 -15.15 4.92 -2.36
C THR A 88 -14.60 4.98 -0.94
N HIS A 89 -13.58 5.81 -0.70
CA HIS A 89 -13.03 5.95 0.63
C HIS A 89 -13.98 6.67 1.60
N LEU A 90 -14.72 7.65 1.09
CA LEU A 90 -15.69 8.41 1.86
C LEU A 90 -16.84 7.52 2.31
N SER A 91 -17.45 6.78 1.39
CA SER A 91 -18.52 5.80 1.68
C SER A 91 -18.06 4.66 2.60
N ALA A 92 -16.80 4.21 2.48
CA ALA A 92 -16.21 3.25 3.41
C ALA A 92 -15.88 3.83 4.80
N GLY A 93 -16.12 5.12 5.03
CA GLY A 93 -15.86 5.79 6.31
C GLY A 93 -14.38 5.96 6.63
N HIS A 94 -13.48 5.86 5.65
CA HIS A 94 -12.03 5.90 5.89
C HIS A 94 -11.57 7.17 6.63
N TYR A 95 -12.28 8.28 6.44
CA TYR A 95 -11.93 9.57 7.03
C TYR A 95 -12.43 9.75 8.46
N ARG A 96 -13.20 8.79 9.01
CA ARG A 96 -13.64 8.83 10.41
C ARG A 96 -12.44 8.68 11.37
N PRO A 97 -12.44 9.38 12.52
CA PRO A 97 -11.29 9.45 13.42
C PRO A 97 -10.92 8.09 14.05
N ASP A 98 -11.93 7.29 14.39
CA ASP A 98 -11.79 5.93 14.92
C ASP A 98 -11.17 4.97 13.90
N ILE A 99 -11.70 4.96 12.67
CA ILE A 99 -11.19 4.12 11.57
C ILE A 99 -9.78 4.54 11.18
N ARG A 100 -9.52 5.85 11.07
CA ARG A 100 -8.16 6.39 10.83
C ARG A 100 -7.18 5.93 11.91
N ARG A 101 -7.57 6.00 13.19
CA ARG A 101 -6.73 5.57 14.32
C ARG A 101 -6.44 4.08 14.24
N MET A 102 -7.44 3.26 13.99
CA MET A 102 -7.29 1.81 13.85
C MET A 102 -6.32 1.46 12.71
N ARG A 103 -6.53 2.03 11.51
CA ARG A 103 -5.64 1.80 10.36
C ARG A 103 -4.20 2.21 10.66
N HIS A 104 -4.00 3.33 11.35
CA HIS A 104 -2.67 3.76 11.76
C HIS A 104 -1.98 2.76 12.70
N LEU A 105 -2.72 2.22 13.69
CA LEU A 105 -2.19 1.20 14.60
C LEU A 105 -1.83 -0.09 13.86
N VAL A 106 -2.71 -0.56 12.96
CA VAL A 106 -2.45 -1.74 12.12
C VAL A 106 -1.20 -1.54 11.27
N LYS A 107 -1.07 -0.39 10.58
CA LYS A 107 0.11 -0.07 9.77
C LYS A 107 1.40 -0.07 10.61
N LYS A 108 1.36 0.49 11.82
CA LYS A 108 2.52 0.51 12.74
C LYS A 108 2.90 -0.90 13.20
N ALA A 109 1.92 -1.75 13.48
CA ALA A 109 2.17 -3.15 13.85
C ALA A 109 2.76 -3.95 12.67
N GLN A 110 2.20 -3.78 11.46
CA GLN A 110 2.71 -4.40 10.23
C GLN A 110 4.15 -3.97 9.96
N GLN A 111 4.47 -2.68 10.08
CA GLN A 111 5.84 -2.19 9.86
C GLN A 111 6.84 -2.80 10.85
N ARG A 112 6.47 -2.95 12.13
CA ARG A 112 7.31 -3.63 13.13
C ARG A 112 7.52 -5.11 12.80
N ARG A 113 6.45 -5.79 12.36
CA ARG A 113 6.52 -7.18 11.94
C ARG A 113 7.44 -7.36 10.73
N LEU A 114 7.28 -6.53 9.69
CA LEU A 114 8.13 -6.57 8.50
C LEU A 114 9.61 -6.42 8.86
N LEU A 115 9.95 -5.46 9.73
CA LEU A 115 11.35 -5.29 10.18
C LEU A 115 11.89 -6.51 10.94
N PHE A 116 11.05 -7.12 11.79
CA PHE A 116 11.41 -8.34 12.50
C PHE A 116 11.63 -9.51 11.53
N ASP A 117 10.70 -9.70 10.59
CA ASP A 117 10.75 -10.76 9.59
C ASP A 117 12.00 -10.64 8.70
N GLU A 118 12.38 -9.41 8.29
CA GLU A 118 13.63 -9.16 7.57
C GLU A 118 14.87 -9.57 8.38
N ARG A 119 14.94 -9.19 9.67
CA ARG A 119 16.07 -9.58 10.54
C ARG A 119 16.15 -11.09 10.73
N LYS A 120 15.00 -11.73 10.94
CA LYS A 120 14.90 -13.18 11.08
C LYS A 120 15.39 -13.87 9.81
N ARG A 121 14.93 -13.43 8.63
CA ARG A 121 15.40 -13.96 7.34
C ARG A 121 16.91 -13.85 7.17
N THR A 122 17.50 -12.72 7.53
CA THR A 122 18.96 -12.54 7.46
C THR A 122 19.72 -13.49 8.40
N TYR A 123 19.21 -13.70 9.63
CA TYR A 123 19.82 -14.63 10.58
C TYR A 123 19.74 -16.08 10.09
N GLU A 124 18.56 -16.51 9.62
CA GLU A 124 18.36 -17.85 9.08
C GLU A 124 19.25 -18.10 7.85
N LEU A 125 19.43 -17.09 7.00
CA LEU A 125 20.35 -17.17 5.86
C LEU A 125 21.80 -17.32 6.30
N ALA A 126 22.24 -16.56 7.32
CA ALA A 126 23.59 -16.68 7.85
C ALA A 126 23.86 -18.08 8.42
N GLU A 127 22.91 -18.63 9.17
CA GLU A 127 22.99 -20.00 9.72
C GLU A 127 23.14 -21.05 8.60
N GLN A 128 22.35 -20.92 7.52
CA GLN A 128 22.45 -21.81 6.36
C GLN A 128 23.82 -21.71 5.68
N ILE A 129 24.36 -20.49 5.52
CA ILE A 129 25.67 -20.28 4.93
C ILE A 129 26.76 -20.93 5.79
N PHE A 130 26.73 -20.73 7.12
CA PHE A 130 27.72 -21.33 8.02
C PHE A 130 27.69 -22.85 7.95
N LYS A 131 26.51 -23.47 8.04
CA LYS A 131 26.35 -24.93 7.89
C LYS A 131 26.87 -25.44 6.55
N SER A 132 26.56 -24.73 5.46
CA SER A 132 27.04 -25.13 4.13
C SER A 132 28.56 -25.11 4.01
N ARG A 133 29.21 -24.09 4.60
CA ARG A 133 30.67 -23.94 4.58
C ARG A 133 31.36 -24.94 5.49
N GLU A 134 30.82 -25.17 6.68
CA GLU A 134 31.30 -26.19 7.61
C GLU A 134 31.29 -27.57 6.93
N ASN A 135 30.17 -27.94 6.30
CA ASN A 135 30.06 -29.20 5.56
C ASN A 135 31.08 -29.30 4.41
N LEU A 136 31.33 -28.21 3.68
CA LEU A 136 32.34 -28.20 2.62
C LEU A 136 33.75 -28.45 3.18
N LEU A 137 34.08 -27.84 4.33
CA LEU A 137 35.38 -28.02 4.97
C LEU A 137 35.55 -29.43 5.54
N ILE A 138 34.54 -29.98 6.21
CA ILE A 138 34.55 -31.36 6.72
C ILE A 138 34.74 -32.33 5.56
N ASN A 139 33.96 -32.19 4.48
CA ASN A 139 34.08 -33.07 3.31
C ASN A 139 35.47 -32.98 2.67
N ALA A 140 36.05 -31.78 2.56
CA ALA A 140 37.40 -31.60 2.01
C ALA A 140 38.49 -32.22 2.91
N TYR A 141 38.32 -32.14 4.23
CA TYR A 141 39.21 -32.77 5.21
C TYR A 141 39.14 -34.30 5.16
N GLU A 142 37.92 -34.85 5.12
CA GLU A 142 37.67 -36.30 5.14
C GLU A 142 38.06 -36.99 3.83
N GLN A 143 37.87 -36.35 2.67
CA GLN A 143 38.19 -36.93 1.37
C GLN A 143 39.67 -36.85 1.00
N GLY A 144 40.46 -36.02 1.71
CA GLY A 144 41.84 -35.70 1.37
C GLY A 144 41.95 -34.90 0.07
N PHE A 145 42.97 -34.05 -0.06
CA PHE A 145 43.18 -33.12 -1.20
C PHE A 145 43.38 -33.78 -2.59
N CYS A 146 43.13 -35.08 -2.77
CA CYS A 146 43.45 -35.83 -4.00
C CYS A 146 42.30 -36.66 -4.60
N ALA A 147 41.07 -36.59 -4.08
CA ALA A 147 39.93 -37.22 -4.76
C ALA A 147 39.39 -36.29 -5.87
N PRO A 148 39.19 -36.77 -7.12
CA PRO A 148 38.56 -35.96 -8.15
C PRO A 148 37.15 -35.61 -7.68
N THR A 149 36.81 -34.32 -7.72
CA THR A 149 35.53 -33.73 -7.35
C THR A 149 34.37 -34.30 -8.18
N ILE A 150 33.94 -35.53 -7.88
CA ILE A 150 32.76 -36.15 -8.48
C ILE A 150 31.78 -36.44 -7.36
N GLN A 151 31.27 -35.38 -6.71
CA GLN A 151 29.97 -35.47 -6.05
C GLN A 151 29.19 -34.19 -6.30
N ASN A 152 28.21 -34.34 -7.20
CA ASN A 152 27.08 -33.45 -7.45
C ASN A 152 26.21 -33.26 -6.19
N ASN A 153 26.78 -32.75 -5.11
CA ASN A 153 26.05 -32.22 -3.98
C ASN A 153 26.28 -30.72 -3.96
N THR A 154 25.78 -30.04 -4.99
CA THR A 154 25.36 -28.65 -4.78
C THR A 154 24.45 -28.71 -3.57
N SER A 155 24.86 -28.08 -2.48
CA SER A 155 24.01 -27.86 -1.32
C SER A 155 22.71 -27.31 -1.89
N LYS A 156 21.65 -28.14 -1.92
CA LYS A 156 20.33 -27.67 -2.29
C LYS A 156 20.06 -26.63 -1.22
N MET A 157 20.25 -25.34 -1.53
CA MET A 157 19.75 -24.24 -0.71
C MET A 157 18.28 -24.54 -0.59
N HIS A 158 17.89 -25.15 0.53
CA HIS A 158 16.50 -25.41 0.82
C HIS A 158 15.95 -24.04 1.15
N TRP A 159 15.52 -23.32 0.11
CA TRP A 159 14.60 -22.21 0.23
C TRP A 159 13.38 -22.76 0.95
N ARG A 160 13.38 -22.67 2.28
CA ARG A 160 12.21 -23.03 3.07
C ARG A 160 11.10 -22.12 2.59
N LYS A 161 10.03 -22.71 2.07
CA LYS A 161 8.79 -21.97 1.84
C LYS A 161 8.45 -21.27 3.16
N PRO A 162 8.15 -19.96 3.16
CA PRO A 162 7.80 -19.25 4.38
C PRO A 162 6.69 -20.03 5.09
N GLN A 163 6.89 -20.31 6.37
CA GLN A 163 5.89 -20.97 7.19
C GLN A 163 4.63 -20.10 7.18
N PRO A 164 3.46 -20.66 6.85
CA PRO A 164 2.21 -19.92 6.86
C PRO A 164 1.98 -19.33 8.25
N SER A 165 1.43 -18.13 8.30
CA SER A 165 0.98 -17.56 9.57
C SER A 165 -0.09 -18.46 10.20
N ALA A 166 -0.23 -18.43 11.53
CA ALA A 166 -1.27 -19.20 12.23
C ALA A 166 -2.70 -18.95 11.70
N ILE A 167 -2.94 -17.80 11.04
CA ILE A 167 -4.20 -17.48 10.36
C ILE A 167 -4.29 -18.20 9.01
N GLU A 168 -3.22 -18.23 8.21
CA GLU A 168 -3.17 -19.00 6.96
C GLU A 168 -3.31 -20.50 7.21
N GLU A 169 -2.70 -21.05 8.26
CA GLU A 169 -2.87 -22.46 8.64
C GLU A 169 -4.33 -22.79 8.93
N ARG A 170 -5.01 -21.95 9.75
CA ARG A 170 -6.43 -22.12 10.05
C ARG A 170 -7.32 -21.98 8.81
N THR A 171 -6.96 -21.08 7.91
CA THR A 171 -7.71 -20.84 6.67
C THR A 171 -7.57 -22.03 5.72
N GLN A 172 -6.37 -22.59 5.59
CA GLN A 172 -6.12 -23.79 4.80
C GLN A 172 -6.83 -25.01 5.37
N ALA A 173 -6.82 -25.19 6.69
CA ALA A 173 -7.55 -26.28 7.36
C ALA A 173 -9.05 -26.22 7.05
N ARG A 174 -9.67 -25.05 7.20
CA ARG A 174 -11.10 -24.85 6.89
C ARG A 174 -11.39 -25.07 5.39
N TYR A 175 -10.52 -24.60 4.50
CA TYR A 175 -10.70 -24.85 3.06
C TYR A 175 -10.68 -26.34 2.69
N ILE A 176 -9.80 -27.13 3.33
CA ILE A 176 -9.74 -28.57 3.12
C ILE A 176 -10.98 -29.27 3.70
N GLU A 177 -11.50 -28.81 4.84
CA GLU A 177 -12.76 -29.32 5.40
C GLU A 177 -13.94 -29.11 4.44
N GLU A 178 -14.05 -27.93 3.82
CA GLU A 178 -15.11 -27.63 2.84
C GLU A 178 -15.00 -28.46 1.54
N LEU A 179 -13.78 -28.81 1.10
CA LEU A 179 -13.58 -29.69 -0.06
C LEU A 179 -13.93 -31.15 0.20
N ASN A 180 -13.96 -31.56 1.47
CA ASN A 180 -14.26 -32.92 1.90
C ASN A 180 -15.71 -33.08 2.37
N ALA A 181 -16.53 -32.02 2.31
CA ALA A 181 -17.96 -32.00 2.62
C ALA A 181 -18.81 -32.22 1.36
#